data_AF-A0A5J4P848-F1
#
_entry.id   AF-A0A5J4P848-F1
#
_cell.length_a   1.000
_cell.length_b   1.000
_cell.length_c   1.000
_cell.angle_alpha   90.00
_cell.angle_beta   90.00
_cell.angle_gamma   90.00
#
_symmetry.space_group_name_H-M   'P 1'
#
loop_
_entity.id
_entity.type
_entity.pdbx_description
1 polymer ?
#
loop_
_entity_poly.entity_id
_entity_poly.type
_entity_poly.pdbx_seq_one_letter_code
_entity_poly.pdbx_strand_id
1 'polypeptide(L)'
;LALLMKYAELSGYMRSDTLKEVSKKELLQQTSASPAIFNELTDKHVFETYYREVGRLNKQTHPIVSLNPLNEFQQKAFNEIQAVFAEKQVCLLHGVTSAGKTEIYIHLI
;
A
#
# COMPACT_ATOMS: atom_id res chain seq x y z
N LEU A 1 28.17 12.02 -12.07
CA LEU A 1 27.25 12.49 -13.14
C LEU A 1 26.15 11.48 -13.46
N ALA A 2 26.46 10.20 -13.73
CA ALA A 2 25.47 9.18 -14.09
C ALA A 2 24.32 9.00 -13.07
N LEU A 3 24.63 9.07 -11.77
CA LEU A 3 23.64 8.91 -10.70
C LEU A 3 22.56 10.01 -10.70
N LEU A 4 22.97 11.27 -10.83
CA LEU A 4 22.06 12.42 -10.88
C LEU A 4 21.22 12.42 -12.16
N MET A 5 21.83 12.12 -13.30
CA MET A 5 21.11 12.02 -14.56
C MET A 5 20.06 10.91 -14.52
N LYS A 6 20.39 9.74 -13.93
CA LYS A 6 19.43 8.65 -13.79
C LYS A 6 18.30 9.02 -12.83
N TYR A 7 18.59 9.76 -11.76
CA TYR A 7 17.54 10.30 -10.89
C TYR A 7 16.62 11.28 -11.64
N ALA A 8 17.16 12.19 -12.45
CA ALA A 8 16.36 13.11 -13.27
C ALA A 8 15.45 12.39 -14.28
N GLU A 9 15.92 11.27 -14.84
CA GLU A 9 15.10 10.41 -15.69
C GLU A 9 14.00 9.70 -14.89
N LEU A 10 14.37 9.04 -13.78
CA LEU A 10 13.45 8.25 -12.96
C LEU A 10 12.41 9.11 -12.23
N SER A 11 12.74 10.34 -11.86
CA SER A 11 11.80 11.28 -11.23
C SER A 11 10.79 11.88 -12.20
N GLY A 12 10.95 11.66 -13.52
CA GLY A 12 10.11 12.26 -14.55
C GLY A 12 10.53 13.68 -14.95
N TYR A 13 11.58 14.25 -14.32
CA TYR A 13 12.05 15.61 -14.57
C TYR A 13 12.39 15.85 -16.05
N MET A 14 13.08 14.92 -16.71
CA MET A 14 13.49 15.09 -18.11
C MET A 14 12.34 15.01 -19.12
N ARG A 15 11.20 14.45 -18.72
CA ARG A 15 10.02 14.24 -19.60
C ARG A 15 8.92 15.28 -19.37
N SER A 16 9.13 16.22 -18.45
CA SER A 16 8.10 17.16 -17.98
C SER A 16 6.84 16.45 -17.45
N ASP A 17 7.01 15.24 -16.94
CA ASP A 17 5.95 14.47 -16.29
C ASP A 17 5.71 14.98 -14.86
N THR A 18 4.62 14.53 -14.23
CA THR A 18 4.41 14.72 -12.79
C THR A 18 5.61 14.15 -12.03
N LEU A 19 6.31 15.01 -11.28
CA LEU A 19 7.46 14.60 -10.50
C LEU A 19 7.08 13.50 -9.52
N LYS A 20 7.87 12.43 -9.54
CA LYS A 20 7.70 11.30 -8.62
C LYS A 20 8.95 11.07 -7.81
N GLU A 21 8.72 10.60 -6.60
CA GLU A 21 9.77 10.19 -5.68
C GLU A 21 10.49 8.95 -6.23
N VAL A 22 11.79 8.87 -6.01
CA VAL A 22 12.62 7.73 -6.47
C VAL A 22 13.22 7.04 -5.25
N SER A 23 13.08 5.71 -5.19
CA SER A 23 13.69 4.93 -4.11
C SER A 23 15.22 4.92 -4.22
N LYS A 24 15.92 5.16 -3.10
CA LYS A 24 17.39 5.00 -3.02
C LYS A 24 17.84 3.64 -3.56
N LYS A 25 17.09 2.58 -3.23
CA LYS A 25 17.40 1.20 -3.66
C LYS A 25 17.34 1.08 -5.19
N GLU A 26 16.26 1.58 -5.79
CA GLU A 26 16.06 1.53 -7.25
C GLU A 26 17.14 2.33 -7.98
N LEU A 27 17.44 3.54 -7.49
CA LEU A 27 18.45 4.41 -8.09
C LEU A 27 19.84 3.76 -8.08
N LEU A 28 20.25 3.16 -6.97
CA LEU A 28 21.55 2.48 -6.86
C LEU A 28 21.60 1.23 -7.76
N GLN A 29 20.53 0.45 -7.83
CA GLN A 29 20.45 -0.74 -8.70
C GLN A 29 20.55 -0.38 -10.19
N GLN A 30 19.84 0.66 -10.62
CA GLN A 30 19.81 1.10 -12.02
C GLN A 30 21.12 1.75 -12.50
N THR A 31 21.95 2.22 -11.57
CA THR A 31 23.20 2.93 -11.90
C THR A 31 24.45 2.12 -11.60
N SER A 32 24.31 0.99 -10.89
CA SER A 32 25.43 0.24 -10.30
C SER A 32 26.38 1.10 -9.46
N ALA A 33 25.89 2.23 -8.94
CA ALA A 33 26.69 3.13 -8.11
C ALA A 33 26.84 2.55 -6.70
N SER A 34 28.00 2.81 -6.08
CA SER A 34 28.20 2.42 -4.69
C SER A 34 27.40 3.34 -3.75
N PRO A 35 26.99 2.84 -2.57
CA PRO A 35 26.34 3.68 -1.55
C PRO A 35 27.20 4.88 -1.12
N ALA A 36 28.53 4.77 -1.19
CA ALA A 36 29.46 5.84 -0.83
C ALA A 36 29.29 7.07 -1.76
N ILE A 37 29.14 6.86 -3.07
CA ILE A 37 28.92 7.95 -4.03
C ILE A 37 27.59 8.65 -3.75
N PHE A 38 26.55 7.89 -3.42
CA PHE A 38 25.25 8.47 -3.05
C PHE A 38 25.35 9.29 -1.76
N ASN A 39 26.03 8.77 -0.75
CA ASN A 39 26.20 9.46 0.54
C ASN A 39 27.01 10.75 0.37
N GLU A 40 28.09 10.75 -0.42
CA GLU A 40 28.86 11.96 -0.71
C GLU A 40 28.01 13.06 -1.38
N LEU A 41 27.08 12.68 -2.26
CA LEU A 41 26.12 13.62 -2.86
C LEU A 41 25.05 14.08 -1.87
N THR A 42 24.72 13.27 -0.86
CA THR A 42 23.82 13.67 0.23
C THR A 42 24.53 14.67 1.15
N ASP A 43 25.78 14.41 1.51
CA ASP A 43 26.63 15.30 2.32
C ASP A 43 26.87 16.64 1.62
N LYS A 44 26.94 16.64 0.28
CA LYS A 44 27.02 17.86 -0.55
C LYS A 44 25.66 18.53 -0.80
N HIS A 45 24.59 18.07 -0.16
CA HIS A 45 23.23 18.59 -0.31
C HIS A 45 22.67 18.54 -1.75
N VAL A 46 23.16 17.61 -2.57
CA VAL A 46 22.61 17.34 -3.91
C VAL A 46 21.40 16.40 -3.82
N PHE A 47 21.41 15.46 -2.87
CA PHE A 47 20.26 14.61 -2.56
C PHE A 47 19.79 14.84 -1.12
N GLU A 48 18.48 14.71 -0.92
CA GLU A 48 17.85 14.59 0.39
C GLU A 48 17.12 13.25 0.45
N THR A 49 17.17 12.58 1.61
CA THR A 49 16.47 11.32 1.83
C THR A 49 15.58 11.40 3.06
N TYR A 50 14.40 10.81 2.95
CA TYR A 50 13.46 10.65 4.05
C TYR A 50 12.92 9.22 4.05
N TYR A 51 12.35 8.82 5.18
CA TYR A 51 11.66 7.54 5.29
C TYR A 51 10.26 7.66 4.71
N ARG A 52 9.96 6.83 3.73
CA ARG A 52 8.60 6.66 3.19
C ARG A 52 8.07 5.30 3.61
N GLU A 53 6.90 5.29 4.23
CA GLU A 53 6.17 4.07 4.53
C GLU A 53 5.75 3.37 3.23
N VAL A 54 6.17 2.12 3.06
CA VAL A 54 5.78 1.27 1.93
C VAL A 54 4.77 0.25 2.44
N GLY A 55 3.50 0.60 2.38
CA GLY A 55 2.38 -0.28 2.73
C GLY A 55 1.64 -0.79 1.50
N ARG A 56 0.87 -1.86 1.65
CA ARG A 56 -0.09 -2.32 0.61
C ARG A 56 -1.34 -1.45 0.55
N LEU A 57 -1.62 -0.72 1.63
CA LEU A 57 -2.76 0.19 1.72
C LEU A 57 -2.38 1.51 1.06
N ASN A 58 -3.02 1.82 -0.06
CA ASN A 58 -2.94 3.16 -0.63
C ASN A 58 -3.66 4.13 0.31
N LYS A 59 -2.98 5.20 0.75
CA LYS A 59 -3.57 6.28 1.56
C LYS A 59 -4.53 7.17 0.76
N GLN A 60 -5.09 6.66 -0.34
CA GLN A 60 -6.08 7.38 -1.12
C GLN A 60 -7.34 7.51 -0.26
N THR A 61 -7.69 8.75 0.06
CA THR A 61 -8.89 9.07 0.81
C THR A 61 -10.08 8.95 -0.14
N HIS A 62 -10.74 7.80 -0.15
CA HIS A 62 -12.01 7.64 -0.84
C HIS A 62 -13.17 8.11 0.05
N PRO A 63 -14.28 8.59 -0.53
CA PRO A 63 -15.49 8.85 0.23
C PRO A 63 -15.92 7.57 0.96
N ILE A 64 -16.08 7.66 2.28
CA ILE A 64 -16.59 6.55 3.08
C ILE A 64 -18.10 6.45 2.83
N VAL A 65 -18.54 5.28 2.40
CA VAL A 65 -19.97 4.96 2.19
C VAL A 65 -20.50 4.27 3.45
N SER A 66 -21.75 4.55 3.81
CA SER A 66 -22.43 3.85 4.91
C SER A 66 -22.59 2.36 4.59
N LEU A 67 -22.43 1.51 5.61
CA LEU A 67 -22.66 0.07 5.51
C LEU A 67 -24.13 -0.22 5.19
N ASN A 68 -24.39 -1.20 4.31
CA ASN A 68 -25.76 -1.68 4.12
C ASN A 68 -26.16 -2.55 5.31
N PRO A 69 -27.44 -2.54 5.73
CA PRO A 69 -27.91 -3.43 6.78
C PRO A 69 -27.79 -4.89 6.33
N LEU A 70 -27.33 -5.75 7.25
CA LEU A 70 -27.35 -7.20 7.04
C LEU A 70 -28.77 -7.73 7.15
N ASN A 71 -29.14 -8.66 6.27
CA ASN A 71 -30.38 -9.43 6.45
C ASN A 71 -30.22 -10.44 7.60
N GLU A 72 -31.32 -11.10 7.98
CA GLU A 72 -31.35 -12.04 9.11
C GLU A 72 -30.32 -13.18 8.99
N PHE A 73 -30.14 -13.75 7.79
CA PHE A 73 -29.18 -14.84 7.57
C PHE A 73 -27.73 -14.35 7.67
N GLN A 74 -27.45 -13.17 7.13
CA GLN A 74 -26.13 -12.55 7.20
C GLN A 74 -25.79 -12.11 8.62
N GLN A 75 -26.75 -11.54 9.36
CA GLN A 75 -26.58 -11.13 10.75
C GLN A 75 -26.28 -12.34 11.64
N LYS A 76 -27.00 -13.45 11.41
CA LYS A 76 -26.71 -14.72 12.10
C LYS A 76 -25.29 -15.20 11.83
N ALA A 77 -24.89 -15.26 10.55
CA ALA A 77 -23.54 -15.68 10.17
C ALA A 77 -22.46 -14.76 10.76
N PHE A 78 -22.70 -13.45 10.76
CA PHE A 78 -21.80 -12.46 11.38
C PHE A 78 -21.61 -12.70 12.88
N ASN A 79 -22.70 -12.91 13.61
CA ASN A 79 -22.66 -13.20 15.05
C ASN A 79 -21.92 -14.51 15.35
N GLU A 80 -22.14 -15.55 14.54
CA GLU A 80 -21.44 -16.84 14.65
C GLU A 80 -19.93 -16.68 14.39
N ILE A 81 -19.54 -15.89 13.38
CA ILE A 81 -18.13 -15.58 13.10
C ILE A 81 -17.49 -14.86 14.30
N GLN A 82 -18.14 -13.84 14.86
CA GLN A 82 -17.62 -13.12 16.03
C GLN A 82 -17.46 -14.04 17.24
N ALA A 83 -18.42 -14.93 17.49
CA ALA A 83 -18.34 -15.91 18.56
C ALA A 83 -17.14 -16.86 18.36
N VAL A 84 -16.91 -17.34 17.13
CA VAL A 84 -15.72 -18.16 16.84
C VAL A 84 -14.44 -17.37 17.03
N PHE A 85 -14.37 -16.11 16.62
CA PHE A 85 -13.17 -15.27 16.76
C PHE A 85 -12.76 -15.00 18.21
N ALA A 86 -13.71 -15.10 19.17
CA ALA A 86 -13.39 -15.06 20.59
C ALA A 86 -12.53 -16.27 21.04
N GLU A 87 -12.65 -17.41 20.36
CA GLU A 87 -11.92 -18.65 20.69
C GLU A 87 -10.81 -18.99 19.69
N LYS A 88 -11.00 -18.66 18.41
CA LYS A 88 -10.15 -19.04 17.29
C LYS A 88 -10.16 -17.96 16.21
N GLN A 89 -8.98 -17.49 15.83
CA GLN A 89 -8.77 -16.43 14.83
C GLN A 89 -9.10 -16.83 13.37
N VAL A 90 -9.80 -17.94 13.14
CA VAL A 90 -10.15 -18.40 11.79
C VAL A 90 -11.39 -19.29 11.80
N CYS A 91 -12.28 -19.05 10.84
CA CYS A 91 -13.46 -19.87 10.55
C CYS A 91 -13.73 -19.94 9.04
N LEU A 92 -14.57 -20.88 8.61
CA LEU A 92 -15.01 -20.98 7.22
C LEU A 92 -16.40 -20.36 7.07
N LEU A 93 -16.52 -19.27 6.29
CA LEU A 93 -17.81 -18.76 5.84
C LEU A 93 -18.21 -19.46 4.54
N HIS A 94 -19.05 -20.50 4.65
CA HIS A 94 -19.52 -21.26 3.51
C HIS A 94 -20.78 -20.65 2.90
N GLY A 95 -20.78 -20.44 1.58
CA GLY A 95 -21.95 -19.97 0.85
C GLY A 95 -21.70 -19.94 -0.65
N VAL A 96 -22.75 -20.09 -1.45
CA VAL A 96 -22.67 -20.01 -2.92
C VAL A 96 -22.31 -18.59 -3.39
N THR A 97 -21.93 -18.45 -4.65
CA THR A 97 -21.77 -17.12 -5.29
C THR A 97 -23.08 -16.33 -5.16
N SER A 98 -22.98 -15.02 -4.97
CA SER A 98 -24.12 -14.12 -4.75
C SER A 98 -24.92 -14.30 -3.45
N ALA A 99 -24.48 -15.15 -2.52
CA ALA A 99 -25.10 -15.28 -1.19
C ALA A 99 -24.83 -14.10 -0.22
N GLY A 100 -24.19 -13.03 -0.69
CA GLY A 100 -23.92 -11.85 0.14
C GLY A 100 -22.74 -11.98 1.12
N LYS A 101 -21.79 -12.91 0.88
CA LYS A 101 -20.56 -13.05 1.69
C LYS A 101 -19.72 -11.76 1.73
N THR A 102 -19.69 -11.02 0.63
CA THR A 102 -18.97 -9.74 0.55
C THR A 102 -19.48 -8.74 1.57
N GLU A 103 -20.79 -8.64 1.77
CA GLU A 103 -21.36 -7.70 2.76
C GLU A 103 -20.90 -8.08 4.18
N ILE A 104 -20.91 -9.37 4.52
CA ILE A 104 -20.41 -9.85 5.82
C ILE A 104 -18.93 -9.47 6.00
N TYR A 105 -18.09 -9.60 4.96
CA TYR A 105 -16.68 -9.17 5.03
C TYR A 105 -16.53 -7.67 5.28
N ILE A 106 -17.37 -6.83 4.66
CA ILE A 106 -17.30 -5.38 4.86
C ILE A 106 -17.64 -5.02 6.32
N HIS A 107 -18.59 -5.72 6.95
CA HIS A 107 -18.92 -5.50 8.37
C HIS A 107 -17.87 -6.01 9.35
N LEU A 108 -16.97 -6.91 8.93
CA LEU A 108 -15.93 -7.50 9.77
C LEU A 108 -14.61 -6.69 9.80
N ILE A 109 -14.40 -5.77 8.85
CA ILE A 109 -13.17 -4.96 8.70
C ILE A 109 -13.42 -3.54 9.19
#